data_AF-A0A4Q8AI09-F1
#
_entry.id   AF-A0A4Q8AI09-F1
#
_cell.length_a   1.000
_cell.length_b   1.000
_cell.length_c   1.000
_cell.angle_alpha   90.00
_cell.angle_beta   90.00
_cell.angle_gamma   90.00
#
_symmetry.space_group_name_H-M   'P 1'
#
loop_
_entity.id
_entity.type
_entity.pdbx_description
1 polymer ?
#
loop_
_entity_poly.entity_id
_entity_poly.type
_entity_poly.pdbx_seq_one_letter_code
_entity_poly.pdbx_strand_id
1 'polypeptide(L)'
;MGKGGRLRKQRAAGAATDAHASLLAAVELIGYSYGAYADCAAASAMLVLTGRHLSYELTPRPVSLLARQRSTDDLAFMGPRATALVPEHDHDRVENFRPGDPDEDTGHMVVTSENPLLMLDANLGQLRGYGMQAPDALVIRIGDTTPENGRWVANAPDLELVYLPDNNDALWDRYQEGLHAMADDAAKLAALIQAGRSTASIRAMLRPRS
;
A
#
# COMPACT_ATOMS: atom_id res chain seq x y z
N MET A 1 -44.20 -4.46 -22.01
CA MET A 1 -42.75 -4.15 -21.98
C MET A 1 -42.44 -3.32 -20.73
N GLY A 2 -41.33 -3.61 -20.01
CA GLY A 2 -40.64 -2.58 -19.22
C GLY A 2 -40.81 -2.51 -17.69
N LYS A 3 -40.65 -3.61 -16.92
CA LYS A 3 -40.43 -3.53 -15.46
C LYS A 3 -39.13 -4.19 -14.94
N GLY A 4 -38.38 -4.90 -15.81
CA GLY A 4 -37.13 -5.60 -15.41
C GLY A 4 -35.85 -4.74 -15.37
N GLY A 5 -35.87 -3.51 -15.92
CA GLY A 5 -34.66 -2.69 -16.06
C GLY A 5 -34.22 -1.93 -14.80
N ARG A 6 -35.16 -1.52 -13.94
CA ARG A 6 -34.85 -0.71 -12.74
C ARG A 6 -34.21 -1.53 -11.62
N LEU A 7 -34.66 -2.77 -11.41
CA LEU A 7 -34.10 -3.67 -10.37
C LEU A 7 -32.67 -4.14 -10.69
N ARG A 8 -32.33 -4.32 -11.97
CA ARG A 8 -30.95 -4.68 -12.39
C ARG A 8 -29.95 -3.54 -12.19
N LYS A 9 -30.35 -2.28 -12.46
CA LYS A 9 -29.47 -1.12 -12.26
C LYS A 9 -29.19 -0.81 -10.77
N GLN A 10 -30.17 -1.02 -9.88
CA GLN A 10 -29.94 -0.84 -8.43
C GLN A 10 -29.08 -1.94 -7.82
N ARG A 11 -29.21 -3.20 -8.25
CA ARG A 11 -28.29 -4.28 -7.83
C ARG A 11 -26.87 -4.09 -8.35
N ALA A 12 -26.70 -3.61 -9.59
CA ALA A 12 -25.38 -3.32 -10.15
C ALA A 12 -24.71 -2.13 -9.46
N ALA A 13 -25.47 -1.09 -9.09
CA ALA A 13 -24.96 0.04 -8.31
C ALA A 13 -24.58 -0.37 -6.88
N GLY A 14 -25.40 -1.19 -6.21
CA GLY A 14 -25.08 -1.75 -4.89
C GLY A 14 -23.86 -2.68 -4.90
N ALA A 15 -23.75 -3.55 -5.90
CA ALA A 15 -22.61 -4.46 -6.08
C ALA A 15 -21.30 -3.73 -6.42
N ALA A 16 -21.37 -2.60 -7.13
CA ALA A 16 -20.21 -1.76 -7.42
C ALA A 16 -19.72 -0.98 -6.18
N THR A 17 -20.62 -0.57 -5.27
CA THR A 17 -20.23 -0.03 -3.94
C THR A 17 -19.67 -1.11 -3.01
N ASP A 18 -20.14 -2.35 -3.09
CA ASP A 18 -19.65 -3.47 -2.27
C ASP A 18 -18.30 -4.03 -2.72
N ALA A 19 -18.02 -4.04 -4.03
CA ALA A 19 -16.76 -4.58 -4.55
C ALA A 19 -15.57 -3.82 -3.95
N HIS A 20 -15.54 -2.49 -4.08
CA HIS A 20 -14.42 -1.68 -3.55
C HIS A 20 -14.27 -1.79 -2.04
N ALA A 21 -15.35 -2.03 -1.29
CA ALA A 21 -15.28 -2.18 0.16
C ALA A 21 -14.38 -3.36 0.58
N SER A 22 -14.38 -4.45 -0.19
CA SER A 22 -13.53 -5.61 0.09
C SER A 22 -12.04 -5.32 -0.15
N LEU A 23 -11.71 -4.57 -1.21
CA LEU A 23 -10.34 -4.15 -1.48
C LEU A 23 -9.83 -3.15 -0.43
N LEU A 24 -10.66 -2.17 -0.04
CA LEU A 24 -10.34 -1.23 1.04
C LEU A 24 -10.12 -1.96 2.37
N ALA A 25 -10.97 -2.92 2.71
CA ALA A 25 -10.80 -3.74 3.90
C ALA A 25 -9.50 -4.55 3.87
N ALA A 26 -9.14 -5.13 2.72
CA ALA A 26 -7.88 -5.85 2.56
C ALA A 26 -6.66 -4.94 2.79
N VAL A 27 -6.63 -3.76 2.16
CA VAL A 27 -5.56 -2.78 2.35
C VAL A 27 -5.46 -2.33 3.80
N GLU A 28 -6.59 -2.03 4.45
CA GLU A 28 -6.64 -1.61 5.85
C GLU A 28 -6.13 -2.70 6.81
N LEU A 29 -6.53 -3.97 6.58
CA LEU A 29 -6.16 -5.09 7.44
C LEU A 29 -4.69 -5.48 7.29
N ILE A 30 -4.17 -5.45 6.06
CA ILE A 30 -2.75 -5.69 5.79
C ILE A 30 -1.92 -4.53 6.34
N GLY A 31 -2.36 -3.29 6.14
CA GLY A 31 -1.79 -2.11 6.76
C GLY A 31 -1.68 -2.24 8.28
N TYR A 32 -2.73 -2.70 8.94
CA TYR A 32 -2.69 -2.92 10.38
C TYR A 32 -1.65 -3.98 10.81
N SER A 33 -1.52 -5.07 10.04
CA SER A 33 -0.58 -6.15 10.36
C SER A 33 0.88 -5.82 10.06
N TYR A 34 1.13 -5.00 9.04
CA TYR A 34 2.48 -4.68 8.55
C TYR A 34 2.90 -3.24 8.82
N GLY A 35 2.01 -2.33 9.18
CA GLY A 35 2.28 -0.89 9.23
C GLY A 35 3.30 -0.44 10.28
N ALA A 36 3.78 -1.32 11.16
CA ALA A 36 4.91 -1.03 12.05
C ALA A 36 6.20 -1.78 11.66
N TYR A 37 6.11 -2.69 10.68
CA TYR A 37 7.19 -3.55 10.21
C TYR A 37 7.65 -3.07 8.84
N ALA A 38 8.96 -2.83 8.69
CA ALA A 38 9.56 -2.32 7.45
C ALA A 38 9.72 -3.46 6.41
N ASP A 39 8.60 -4.02 5.96
CA ASP A 39 8.56 -5.08 4.93
C ASP A 39 7.42 -4.84 3.94
N CYS A 40 7.58 -3.77 3.17
CA CYS A 40 6.65 -3.36 2.13
C CYS A 40 6.49 -4.42 1.02
N ALA A 41 7.52 -5.24 0.78
CA ALA A 41 7.49 -6.30 -0.22
C ALA A 41 6.57 -7.45 0.22
N ALA A 42 6.68 -7.94 1.47
CA ALA A 42 5.76 -8.95 2.00
C ALA A 42 4.33 -8.42 2.12
N ALA A 43 4.14 -7.16 2.55
CA ALA A 43 2.82 -6.53 2.59
C ALA A 43 2.17 -6.47 1.20
N SER A 44 2.95 -6.11 0.16
CA SER A 44 2.51 -6.09 -1.23
C SER A 44 2.20 -7.49 -1.77
N ALA A 45 3.00 -8.49 -1.42
CA ALA A 45 2.74 -9.89 -1.78
C ALA A 45 1.43 -10.39 -1.17
N MET A 46 1.22 -10.16 0.14
CA MET A 46 -0.01 -10.47 0.84
C MET A 46 -1.22 -9.78 0.19
N LEU A 47 -1.09 -8.51 -0.18
CA LEU A 47 -2.17 -7.74 -0.82
C LEU A 47 -2.50 -8.26 -2.22
N VAL A 48 -1.49 -8.56 -3.05
CA VAL A 48 -1.71 -9.13 -4.39
C VAL A 48 -2.40 -10.49 -4.30
N LEU A 49 -1.97 -11.36 -3.40
CA LEU A 49 -2.59 -12.68 -3.21
C LEU A 49 -4.02 -12.56 -2.68
N THR A 50 -4.25 -11.70 -1.71
CA THR A 50 -5.60 -11.45 -1.16
C THR A 50 -6.51 -10.89 -2.25
N GLY A 51 -6.01 -9.93 -3.05
CA GLY A 51 -6.69 -9.36 -4.19
C GLY A 51 -7.14 -10.41 -5.20
N ARG A 52 -6.27 -11.37 -5.55
CA ARG A 52 -6.62 -12.49 -6.46
C ARG A 52 -7.81 -13.30 -5.94
N HIS A 53 -7.83 -13.65 -4.65
CA HIS A 53 -8.97 -14.35 -4.05
C HIS A 53 -10.25 -13.51 -4.01
N LEU A 54 -10.11 -12.19 -3.95
CA LEU A 54 -11.19 -11.21 -4.03
C LEU A 54 -11.56 -10.83 -5.48
N SER A 55 -11.00 -11.51 -6.49
CA SER A 55 -11.22 -11.25 -7.92
C SER A 55 -10.72 -9.87 -8.41
N TYR A 56 -9.63 -9.39 -7.83
CA TYR A 56 -8.90 -8.20 -8.27
C TYR A 56 -7.60 -8.56 -8.98
N GLU A 57 -7.35 -7.89 -10.09
CA GLU A 57 -6.05 -7.87 -10.75
C GLU A 57 -5.22 -6.72 -10.17
N LEU A 58 -4.22 -7.11 -9.39
CA LEU A 58 -3.33 -6.20 -8.68
C LEU A 58 -1.90 -6.43 -9.13
N THR A 59 -1.18 -5.34 -9.40
CA THR A 59 0.20 -5.38 -9.90
C THR A 59 1.14 -4.70 -8.91
N PRO A 60 2.15 -5.41 -8.37
CA PRO A 60 3.17 -4.81 -7.52
C PRO A 60 4.03 -3.81 -8.32
N ARG A 61 4.48 -2.74 -7.67
CA ARG A 61 5.30 -1.69 -8.25
C ARG A 61 6.39 -1.26 -7.25
N PRO A 62 7.67 -1.50 -7.54
CA PRO A 62 8.77 -0.86 -6.82
C PRO A 62 8.72 0.65 -7.06
N VAL A 63 8.95 1.42 -6.00
CA VAL A 63 8.98 2.88 -6.02
C VAL A 63 10.04 3.39 -5.06
N SER A 64 10.63 4.52 -5.40
CA SER A 64 11.21 5.39 -4.38
C SER A 64 10.10 6.28 -3.80
N LEU A 65 10.11 6.54 -2.51
CA LEU A 65 9.13 7.37 -1.80
C LEU A 65 9.82 8.55 -1.16
N LEU A 66 9.30 9.76 -1.39
CA LEU A 66 9.60 10.95 -0.62
C LEU A 66 8.35 11.37 0.16
N ALA A 67 8.48 11.57 1.45
CA ALA A 67 7.44 12.00 2.35
C ALA A 67 7.85 13.30 3.05
N ARG A 68 6.91 14.25 3.14
CA ARG A 68 7.07 15.51 3.87
C ARG A 68 5.94 15.68 4.86
N GLN A 69 6.28 15.92 6.13
CA GLN A 69 5.29 16.25 7.15
C GLN A 69 5.03 17.75 7.16
N ARG A 70 3.79 18.16 6.88
CA ARG A 70 3.46 19.59 6.66
C ARG A 70 3.59 20.41 7.93
N SER A 71 3.31 19.83 9.10
CA SER A 71 3.37 20.52 10.39
C SER A 71 4.78 20.85 10.87
N THR A 72 5.77 19.99 10.58
CA THR A 72 7.14 20.13 11.08
C THR A 72 8.16 20.45 9.98
N ASP A 73 7.76 20.30 8.73
CA ASP A 73 8.65 20.34 7.57
C ASP A 73 9.71 19.24 7.54
N ASP A 74 9.50 18.16 8.30
CA ASP A 74 10.41 17.02 8.28
C ASP A 74 10.26 16.23 6.98
N LEU A 75 11.37 15.66 6.54
CA LEU A 75 11.46 14.81 5.36
C LEU A 75 11.79 13.37 5.76
N ALA A 76 11.25 12.42 5.01
CA ALA A 76 11.64 11.03 5.03
C ALA A 76 11.70 10.55 3.59
N PHE A 77 12.69 9.75 3.25
CA PHE A 77 12.82 9.21 1.90
C PHE A 77 13.30 7.77 1.94
N MET A 78 12.90 7.02 0.92
CA MET A 78 13.28 5.63 0.70
C MET A 78 13.50 5.45 -0.79
N GLY A 79 14.61 4.84 -1.15
CA GLY A 79 14.96 4.41 -2.49
C GLY A 79 15.79 5.44 -3.25
N PRO A 80 16.58 4.96 -4.23
CA PRO A 80 17.66 5.73 -4.85
C PRO A 80 17.16 6.99 -5.56
N ARG A 81 15.97 6.96 -6.17
CA ARG A 81 15.42 8.13 -6.87
C ARG A 81 14.95 9.20 -5.90
N ALA A 82 14.44 8.84 -4.72
CA ALA A 82 14.04 9.82 -3.71
C ALA A 82 15.30 10.43 -3.06
N THR A 83 16.28 9.59 -2.70
CA THR A 83 17.57 10.02 -2.16
C THR A 83 18.28 11.03 -3.07
N ALA A 84 18.28 10.78 -4.39
CA ALA A 84 18.88 11.70 -5.37
C ALA A 84 18.17 13.06 -5.51
N LEU A 85 16.94 13.21 -5.02
CA LEU A 85 16.20 14.48 -5.04
C LEU A 85 16.40 15.31 -3.77
N VAL A 86 16.93 14.71 -2.71
CA VAL A 86 17.15 15.37 -1.43
C VAL A 86 18.59 15.89 -1.35
N PRO A 87 18.84 17.14 -0.94
CA PRO A 87 20.20 17.64 -0.75
C PRO A 87 20.97 16.88 0.34
N GLU A 88 22.26 16.62 0.16
CA GLU A 88 23.08 15.82 1.11
C GLU A 88 22.99 16.32 2.57
N HIS A 89 22.91 17.63 2.80
CA HIS A 89 22.81 18.19 4.15
C HIS A 89 21.51 17.84 4.88
N ASP A 90 20.47 17.41 4.16
CA ASP A 90 19.22 16.91 4.73
C ASP A 90 19.27 15.39 4.96
N HIS A 91 20.28 14.67 4.45
CA HIS A 91 20.38 13.20 4.60
C HIS A 91 20.69 12.82 6.04
N ASP A 92 21.62 13.53 6.70
CA ASP A 92 21.98 13.32 8.10
C ASP A 92 20.75 13.41 9.03
N ARG A 93 19.77 14.26 8.70
CA ARG A 93 18.54 14.38 9.48
C ARG A 93 17.63 13.15 9.35
N VAL A 94 17.63 12.50 8.20
CA VAL A 94 16.74 11.35 7.89
C VAL A 94 17.39 10.02 8.30
N GLU A 95 18.71 9.89 8.12
CA GLU A 95 19.46 8.68 8.51
C GLU A 95 19.34 8.35 9.99
N ASN A 96 19.26 9.37 10.86
CA ASN A 96 19.08 9.21 12.30
C ASN A 96 17.77 8.49 12.69
N PHE A 97 16.77 8.49 11.81
CA PHE A 97 15.47 7.84 12.05
C PHE A 97 15.26 6.61 11.17
N ARG A 98 16.24 6.20 10.38
CA ARG A 98 16.08 5.12 9.43
C ARG A 98 16.07 3.77 10.16
N PRO A 99 14.97 2.98 10.11
CA PRO A 99 14.96 1.65 10.69
C PRO A 99 15.77 0.69 9.80
N GLY A 100 16.79 0.02 10.38
CA GLY A 100 17.58 -1.00 9.69
C GLY A 100 19.00 -0.57 9.33
N ASP A 101 19.64 -1.32 8.43
CA ASP A 101 20.97 -1.03 7.91
C ASP A 101 20.88 0.12 6.87
N PRO A 102 21.61 1.24 7.03
CA PRO A 102 21.65 2.34 6.06
C PRO A 102 21.98 1.88 4.63
N ASP A 103 22.76 0.81 4.49
CA ASP A 103 23.19 0.26 3.20
C ASP A 103 22.07 -0.54 2.48
N GLU A 104 20.92 -0.79 3.14
CA GLU A 104 19.77 -1.51 2.58
C GLU A 104 18.64 -0.57 2.09
N ASP A 105 18.95 0.58 1.46
CA ASP A 105 17.88 1.44 0.90
C ASP A 105 17.27 0.83 -0.37
N THR A 106 16.45 -0.17 -0.17
CA THR A 106 15.77 -0.89 -1.25
C THR A 106 14.56 -0.10 -1.78
N GLY A 107 14.21 1.04 -1.19
CA GLY A 107 13.01 1.79 -1.56
C GLY A 107 11.74 1.23 -0.92
N HIS A 108 10.63 1.33 -1.65
CA HIS A 108 9.30 0.93 -1.19
C HIS A 108 8.57 0.12 -2.27
N MET A 109 7.62 -0.70 -1.86
CA MET A 109 6.74 -1.41 -2.79
C MET A 109 5.28 -1.04 -2.53
N VAL A 110 4.61 -0.63 -3.59
CA VAL A 110 3.16 -0.37 -3.62
C VAL A 110 2.48 -1.34 -4.58
N VAL A 111 1.15 -1.35 -4.57
CA VAL A 111 0.34 -2.17 -5.47
C VAL A 111 -0.59 -1.28 -6.27
N THR A 112 -0.74 -1.57 -7.56
CA THR A 112 -1.62 -0.81 -8.46
C THR A 112 -2.76 -1.69 -8.97
N SER A 113 -3.89 -1.06 -9.30
CA SER A 113 -5.00 -1.69 -10.00
C SER A 113 -5.41 -0.82 -11.18
N GLU A 114 -5.78 -1.45 -12.30
CA GLU A 114 -6.32 -0.76 -13.48
C GLU A 114 -7.84 -0.63 -13.42
N ASN A 115 -8.50 -1.48 -12.64
CA ASN A 115 -9.95 -1.49 -12.50
C ASN A 115 -10.38 -1.75 -11.05
N PRO A 116 -10.65 -0.70 -10.28
CA PRO A 116 -10.51 0.73 -10.60
C PRO A 116 -9.04 1.19 -10.65
N LEU A 117 -8.75 2.32 -11.33
CA LEU A 117 -7.43 2.96 -11.31
C LEU A 117 -7.05 3.44 -9.90
N LEU A 118 -6.23 2.65 -9.23
CA LEU A 118 -5.79 2.87 -7.86
C LEU A 118 -4.31 2.57 -7.67
N MET A 119 -3.69 3.29 -6.73
CA MET A 119 -2.47 2.90 -6.05
C MET A 119 -2.80 2.60 -4.59
N LEU A 120 -2.31 1.48 -4.09
CA LEU A 120 -2.58 0.91 -2.78
C LEU A 120 -1.24 0.76 -2.07
N ASP A 121 -1.12 1.40 -0.91
CA ASP A 121 0.05 1.33 -0.06
C ASP A 121 -0.37 0.72 1.27
N ALA A 122 -0.14 -0.59 1.43
CA ALA A 122 -0.49 -1.33 2.64
C ALA A 122 0.64 -1.37 3.67
N ASN A 123 1.63 -0.49 3.55
CA ASN A 123 2.75 -0.41 4.49
C ASN A 123 3.23 1.02 4.76
N LEU A 124 2.41 2.04 4.45
CA LEU A 124 2.76 3.44 4.67
C LEU A 124 3.13 3.75 6.13
N GLY A 125 2.57 2.99 7.08
CA GLY A 125 2.87 3.14 8.50
C GLY A 125 4.36 2.98 8.84
N GLN A 126 5.18 2.35 7.98
CA GLN A 126 6.63 2.24 8.18
C GLN A 126 7.31 3.61 8.29
N LEU A 127 6.71 4.67 7.72
CA LEU A 127 7.18 6.04 7.86
C LEU A 127 7.22 6.51 9.33
N ARG A 128 6.46 5.89 10.24
CA ARG A 128 6.57 6.16 11.68
C ARG A 128 7.93 5.78 12.25
N GLY A 129 8.62 4.80 11.66
CA GLY A 129 10.01 4.51 11.97
C GLY A 129 10.90 5.73 11.73
N TYR A 130 10.60 6.50 10.68
CA TYR A 130 11.26 7.75 10.32
C TYR A 130 10.75 8.98 11.09
N GLY A 131 10.03 8.78 12.21
CA GLY A 131 9.47 9.86 13.02
C GLY A 131 8.22 10.53 12.45
N MET A 132 7.68 10.05 11.33
CA MET A 132 6.52 10.66 10.67
C MET A 132 5.19 10.23 11.27
N GLN A 133 4.19 11.11 11.25
CA GLN A 133 2.81 10.74 11.57
C GLN A 133 2.09 10.14 10.35
N ALA A 134 2.27 8.84 10.12
CA ALA A 134 1.67 8.12 8.99
C ALA A 134 0.52 7.18 9.38
N PRO A 135 -0.55 7.09 8.56
CA PRO A 135 -1.54 6.03 8.71
C PRO A 135 -0.94 4.68 8.32
N ASP A 136 -1.54 3.59 8.79
CA ASP A 136 -1.08 2.22 8.52
C ASP A 136 -1.05 1.89 7.02
N ALA A 137 -2.03 2.40 6.28
CA ALA A 137 -2.17 2.20 4.86
C ALA A 137 -2.83 3.41 4.18
N LEU A 138 -2.71 3.46 2.85
CA LEU A 138 -3.24 4.51 2.02
C LEU A 138 -3.79 3.94 0.69
N VAL A 139 -4.89 4.50 0.22
CA VAL A 139 -5.50 4.17 -1.07
C VAL A 139 -5.73 5.45 -1.85
N ILE A 140 -5.17 5.51 -3.06
CA ILE A 140 -5.13 6.72 -3.88
C ILE A 140 -5.75 6.41 -5.23
N ARG A 141 -6.63 7.31 -5.71
CA ARG A 141 -7.06 7.30 -7.10
C ARG A 141 -5.96 7.90 -7.97
N ILE A 142 -5.55 7.16 -8.99
CA ILE A 142 -4.50 7.57 -9.91
C ILE A 142 -5.10 7.77 -11.31
N GLY A 143 -4.44 8.58 -12.14
CA GLY A 143 -4.82 8.75 -13.55
C GLY A 143 -4.29 7.64 -14.45
N ASP A 144 -3.17 7.01 -14.05
CA ASP A 144 -2.47 5.97 -14.80
C ASP A 144 -1.63 5.12 -13.83
N THR A 145 -1.49 3.81 -14.10
CA THR A 145 -0.55 2.89 -13.43
C THR A 145 0.90 3.05 -13.92
N THR A 146 1.13 3.91 -14.91
CA THR A 146 2.44 4.34 -15.42
C THR A 146 2.42 5.86 -15.65
N PRO A 147 2.68 6.69 -14.63
CA PRO A 147 2.45 8.13 -14.70
C PRO A 147 3.40 8.79 -15.72
N GLU A 148 2.85 9.56 -16.67
CA GLU A 148 3.62 10.21 -17.75
C GLU A 148 4.72 11.14 -17.22
N ASN A 149 4.46 11.83 -16.10
CA ASN A 149 5.41 12.73 -15.45
C ASN A 149 6.41 11.99 -14.54
N GLY A 150 6.37 10.65 -14.52
CA GLY A 150 7.24 9.81 -13.72
C GLY A 150 6.98 9.83 -12.22
N ARG A 151 5.81 10.29 -11.76
CA ARG A 151 5.47 10.29 -10.33
C ARG A 151 3.97 10.21 -10.02
N TRP A 152 3.63 9.59 -8.89
CA TRP A 152 2.33 9.79 -8.25
C TRP A 152 2.48 10.70 -7.05
N VAL A 153 1.53 11.62 -6.87
CA VAL A 153 1.49 12.51 -5.70
C VAL A 153 0.23 12.19 -4.91
N ALA A 154 0.38 12.08 -3.60
CA ALA A 154 -0.72 11.83 -2.69
C ALA A 154 -0.64 12.72 -1.46
N ASN A 155 -1.80 12.98 -0.89
CA ASN A 155 -1.93 13.73 0.35
C ASN A 155 -2.66 12.86 1.37
N ALA A 156 -2.06 12.69 2.54
CA ALA A 156 -2.73 12.26 3.76
C ALA A 156 -2.80 13.48 4.72
N PRO A 157 -3.58 13.46 5.81
CA PRO A 157 -3.91 14.66 6.58
C PRO A 157 -2.74 15.62 6.86
N ASP A 158 -1.58 15.11 7.30
CA ASP A 158 -0.37 15.90 7.56
C ASP A 158 0.84 15.48 6.70
N LEU A 159 0.62 14.68 5.65
CA LEU A 159 1.71 14.16 4.80
C LEU A 159 1.48 14.53 3.34
N GLU A 160 2.53 15.06 2.71
CA GLU A 160 2.69 15.09 1.27
C GLU A 160 3.60 13.93 0.86
N LEU A 161 3.15 13.12 -0.09
CA LEU A 161 3.83 11.91 -0.53
C LEU A 161 4.09 11.99 -2.04
N VAL A 162 5.31 11.68 -2.45
CA VAL A 162 5.72 11.58 -3.84
C VAL A 162 6.30 10.19 -4.07
N TYR A 163 5.58 9.39 -4.86
CA TYR A 163 5.98 8.05 -5.27
C TYR A 163 6.60 8.12 -6.66
N LEU A 164 7.81 7.59 -6.80
CA LEU A 164 8.60 7.62 -8.03
C LEU A 164 8.78 6.16 -8.49
N PRO A 165 8.13 5.72 -9.58
CA PRO A 165 8.34 4.39 -10.13
C PRO A 165 9.83 4.07 -10.27
N ASP A 166 10.21 2.89 -9.81
CA ASP A 166 11.60 2.46 -9.75
C ASP A 166 11.75 1.04 -10.29
N ASN A 167 12.97 0.65 -10.62
CA ASN A 167 13.30 -0.72 -10.96
C ASN A 167 14.33 -1.24 -9.96
N ASN A 168 13.84 -1.67 -8.79
CA ASN A 168 14.67 -2.19 -7.71
C ASN A 168 14.54 -3.72 -7.61
N ASP A 169 15.59 -4.43 -8.03
CA ASP A 169 15.62 -5.90 -8.06
C ASP A 169 15.56 -6.52 -6.66
N ALA A 170 16.14 -5.88 -5.64
CA ALA A 170 16.12 -6.40 -4.27
C ALA A 170 14.69 -6.45 -3.69
N LEU A 171 13.85 -5.46 -4.04
CA LEU A 171 12.44 -5.48 -3.68
C LEU A 171 11.68 -6.61 -4.38
N TRP A 172 12.06 -6.95 -5.62
CA TRP A 172 11.45 -8.05 -6.35
C TRP A 172 11.74 -9.39 -5.69
N ASP A 173 12.98 -9.65 -5.28
CA ASP A 173 13.34 -10.90 -4.61
C ASP A 173 12.55 -11.09 -3.31
N ARG A 174 12.52 -10.06 -2.44
CA ARG A 174 11.72 -10.07 -1.21
C ARG A 174 10.22 -10.26 -1.48
N TYR A 175 9.71 -9.67 -2.55
CA TYR A 175 8.31 -9.86 -2.96
C TYR A 175 8.02 -11.29 -3.38
N GLN A 176 8.91 -11.94 -4.14
CA GLN A 176 8.75 -13.34 -4.55
C GLN A 176 8.77 -14.29 -3.35
N GLU A 177 9.67 -14.06 -2.39
CA GLU A 177 9.69 -14.80 -1.13
C GLU A 177 8.36 -14.63 -0.37
N GLY A 178 7.85 -13.40 -0.30
CA GLY A 178 6.55 -13.07 0.26
C GLY A 178 5.39 -13.81 -0.40
N LEU A 179 5.40 -13.99 -1.73
CA LEU A 179 4.34 -14.71 -2.43
C LEU A 179 4.20 -16.16 -1.96
N HIS A 180 5.32 -16.82 -1.69
CA HIS A 180 5.32 -18.19 -1.20
C HIS A 180 4.89 -18.28 0.27
N ALA A 181 5.45 -17.40 1.11
CA ALA A 181 5.21 -17.44 2.54
C ALA A 181 3.77 -17.04 2.94
N MET A 182 3.10 -16.21 2.13
CA MET A 182 1.82 -15.58 2.50
C MET A 182 0.59 -16.21 1.85
N ALA A 183 0.75 -17.22 0.99
CA ALA A 183 -0.35 -17.80 0.21
C ALA A 183 -1.54 -18.26 1.08
N ASP A 184 -1.28 -19.02 2.13
CA ASP A 184 -2.33 -19.55 3.01
C ASP A 184 -3.01 -18.44 3.82
N ASP A 185 -2.25 -17.47 4.30
CA ASP A 185 -2.80 -16.37 5.10
C ASP A 185 -3.61 -15.40 4.25
N ALA A 186 -3.19 -15.16 3.00
CA ALA A 186 -3.95 -14.36 2.03
C ALA A 186 -5.31 -14.99 1.72
N ALA A 187 -5.35 -16.33 1.53
CA ALA A 187 -6.59 -17.05 1.31
C ALA A 187 -7.54 -16.97 2.52
N LYS A 188 -7.01 -17.12 3.74
CA LYS A 188 -7.79 -16.98 4.99
C LYS A 188 -8.35 -15.56 5.14
N LEU A 189 -7.52 -14.54 4.90
CA LEU A 189 -7.95 -13.13 5.00
C LEU A 189 -9.07 -12.84 3.99
N ALA A 190 -8.91 -13.24 2.73
CA ALA A 190 -9.93 -13.06 1.71
C ALA A 190 -11.25 -13.77 2.07
N ALA A 191 -11.19 -14.99 2.61
CA ALA A 191 -12.38 -15.72 3.05
C ALA A 191 -13.12 -15.01 4.19
N LEU A 192 -12.40 -14.41 5.15
CA LEU A 192 -13.01 -13.63 6.23
C LEU A 192 -13.71 -12.37 5.71
N ILE A 193 -13.09 -11.68 4.74
CA ILE A 193 -13.68 -10.50 4.08
C ILE A 193 -14.93 -10.90 3.29
N GLN A 194 -14.86 -11.96 2.48
CA GLN A 194 -16.00 -12.47 1.70
C GLN A 194 -17.16 -12.96 2.57
N ALA A 195 -16.86 -13.45 3.77
CA ALA A 195 -17.88 -13.82 4.76
C ALA A 195 -18.58 -12.59 5.38
N GLY A 196 -18.22 -11.36 5.01
CA GLY A 196 -18.82 -10.12 5.51
C GLY A 196 -18.43 -9.77 6.93
N ARG A 197 -17.30 -10.30 7.43
CA ARG A 197 -16.79 -9.92 8.76
C ARG A 197 -16.29 -8.47 8.72
N SER A 198 -16.56 -7.74 9.79
CA SER A 198 -16.04 -6.37 9.93
C SER A 198 -14.52 -6.36 10.08
N THR A 199 -13.86 -5.28 9.62
CA THR A 199 -12.41 -5.11 9.80
C THR A 199 -12.01 -5.17 11.27
N ALA A 200 -12.80 -4.57 12.17
CA ALA A 200 -12.60 -4.68 13.61
C ALA A 200 -12.61 -6.13 14.13
N SER A 201 -13.56 -6.95 13.65
CA SER A 201 -13.61 -8.37 14.03
C SER A 201 -12.42 -9.16 13.48
N ILE A 202 -11.95 -8.86 12.27
CA ILE A 202 -10.81 -9.55 11.67
C ILE A 202 -9.51 -9.13 12.37
N ARG A 203 -9.33 -7.85 12.69
CA ARG A 203 -8.18 -7.34 13.46
C ARG A 203 -7.99 -8.05 14.78
N ALA A 204 -9.07 -8.35 15.50
CA ALA A 204 -9.01 -9.09 16.76
C ALA A 204 -8.48 -10.53 16.60
N MET A 205 -8.51 -11.09 15.38
CA MET A 205 -7.98 -12.41 15.04
C MET A 205 -6.55 -12.35 14.48
N LEU A 206 -6.18 -11.21 13.89
CA LEU A 206 -4.83 -10.97 13.38
C LEU A 206 -3.91 -10.60 14.55
N ARG A 207 -2.73 -11.20 14.59
CA ARG A 207 -1.66 -10.70 15.45
C ARG A 207 -0.86 -9.66 14.65
N PRO A 208 -0.64 -8.44 15.17
CA PRO A 208 0.36 -7.55 14.58
C PRO A 208 1.69 -8.28 14.51
N ARG A 209 2.43 -8.13 13.40
CA ARG A 209 3.80 -8.64 13.36
C ARG A 209 4.66 -7.80 14.30
N SER A 210 5.41 -8.48 15.16
CA SER A 210 6.32 -7.90 16.16
C SER A 210 7.77 -8.14 15.77
#